data_AF-A0A3S1CWD7-F1
#
_entry.id   AF-A0A3S1CWD7-F1
#
_cell.length_a   1.000
_cell.length_b   1.000
_cell.length_c   1.000
_cell.angle_alpha   90.00
_cell.angle_beta   90.00
_cell.angle_gamma   90.00
#
_symmetry.space_group_name_H-M   'P 1'
#
loop_
_entity.id
_entity.type
_entity.pdbx_description
1 polymer ?
#
loop_
_entity_poly.entity_id
_entity_poly.type
_entity_poly.pdbx_seq_one_letter_code
_entity_poly.pdbx_strand_id
1 'polypeptide(L)'
;VQCDRQLAADRPRDAAIGEMLNWVQGEIGERNLLCAGHRIVHGGSEFIEPVRLTPDIIDAIDRLTPLAPLHQPRSLAPVRAIAALQPDLPQVGCFDTAFHQTIDLLVRRFALPRQYEGQGLRRYGFHGLSYEYIAGRLSGISPTLAAKRTIVAHLGNGASLCALQQGKSIDTTMGFSALDGLVMGTRCGAIDPGVLLHFLLERGIAAEELQTMLYEKSGLLGVSGISGDMRTLEASNDPRAQEAMALFAFRAAR
;
A
#
# COMPACT_ATOMS: atom_id res chain seq x y z
N VAL A 1 5.77 27.16 -10.57
CA VAL A 1 4.64 26.45 -9.96
C VAL A 1 5.05 26.18 -8.53
N GLN A 2 4.32 26.75 -7.58
CA GLN A 2 4.53 26.40 -6.18
C GLN A 2 4.02 24.96 -6.00
N CYS A 3 4.88 24.03 -5.60
CA CYS A 3 4.51 22.61 -5.51
C CYS A 3 3.91 22.25 -4.15
N ASP A 4 4.10 23.10 -3.15
CA ASP A 4 3.69 22.85 -1.77
C ASP A 4 2.87 24.01 -1.21
N ARG A 5 1.67 23.69 -0.70
CA ARG A 5 0.81 24.61 0.03
C ARG A 5 0.22 23.89 1.23
N GLN A 6 0.39 24.47 2.41
CA GLN A 6 -0.17 23.91 3.64
C GLN A 6 -1.65 24.26 3.73
N LEU A 7 -2.50 23.24 3.82
CA LEU A 7 -3.92 23.38 4.12
C LEU A 7 -4.13 23.26 5.64
N ALA A 8 -5.16 23.92 6.17
CA ALA A 8 -5.50 23.85 7.59
C ALA A 8 -5.85 22.39 7.99
N ALA A 9 -5.27 21.92 9.10
CA ALA A 9 -5.28 20.51 9.49
C ALA A 9 -6.61 19.99 10.05
N ASP A 10 -7.55 20.89 10.37
CA ASP A 10 -8.80 20.63 11.09
C ASP A 10 -10.04 20.58 10.19
N ARG A 11 -9.87 20.56 8.86
CA ARG A 11 -10.99 20.61 7.92
C ARG A 11 -11.53 19.23 7.52
N PRO A 12 -12.84 19.13 7.23
CA PRO A 12 -13.40 17.98 6.53
C PRO A 12 -12.67 17.75 5.21
N ARG A 13 -12.39 16.48 4.89
CA ARG A 13 -11.60 16.08 3.71
C ARG A 13 -12.14 16.65 2.40
N ASP A 14 -13.46 16.69 2.22
CA ASP A 14 -14.09 17.18 1.00
C ASP A 14 -13.85 18.69 0.80
N ALA A 15 -13.85 19.47 1.90
CA ALA A 15 -13.52 20.88 1.87
C ALA A 15 -12.04 21.11 1.49
N ALA A 16 -11.13 20.26 1.98
CA ALA A 16 -9.72 20.31 1.61
C ALA A 16 -9.50 19.99 0.12
N ILE A 17 -10.26 19.04 -0.44
CA ILE A 17 -10.19 18.69 -1.87
C ILE A 17 -10.73 19.82 -2.74
N GLY A 18 -11.83 20.46 -2.35
CA GLY A 18 -12.34 21.63 -3.07
C GLY A 18 -11.34 22.78 -3.10
N GLU A 19 -10.68 23.08 -1.96
CA GLU A 19 -9.63 24.09 -1.90
C GLU A 19 -8.41 23.72 -2.76
N MET A 20 -8.00 22.45 -2.74
CA MET A 20 -6.93 21.93 -3.60
C MET A 20 -7.28 22.12 -5.07
N LEU A 21 -8.49 21.77 -5.51
CA LEU A 21 -8.92 21.93 -6.90
C LEU A 21 -8.93 23.41 -7.31
N ASN A 22 -9.43 24.31 -6.47
CA ASN A 22 -9.42 25.74 -6.72
C ASN A 22 -8.00 26.29 -6.84
N TRP A 23 -7.09 25.83 -5.97
CA TRP A 23 -5.69 26.21 -6.05
C TRP A 23 -5.03 25.70 -7.32
N VAL A 24 -5.23 24.43 -7.68
CA VAL A 24 -4.74 23.84 -8.93
C VAL A 24 -5.25 24.64 -10.12
N GLN A 25 -6.54 24.99 -10.16
CA GLN A 25 -7.11 25.81 -11.23
C GLN A 25 -6.42 27.19 -11.34
N GLY A 26 -6.13 27.81 -10.21
CA GLY A 26 -5.36 29.06 -10.16
C GLY A 26 -3.94 28.93 -10.72
N GLU A 27 -3.24 27.83 -10.45
CA GLU A 27 -1.87 27.59 -10.95
C GLU A 27 -1.82 27.20 -12.44
N ILE A 28 -2.83 26.49 -12.94
CA ILE A 28 -2.87 26.05 -14.35
C ILE A 28 -3.37 27.15 -15.29
N GLY A 29 -4.03 28.20 -14.78
CA GLY A 29 -4.48 29.37 -15.56
C GLY A 29 -5.62 29.01 -16.52
N GLU A 30 -5.45 29.35 -17.80
CA GLU A 30 -6.42 29.03 -18.87
C GLU A 30 -6.40 27.55 -19.30
N ARG A 31 -5.48 26.74 -18.76
CA ARG A 31 -5.44 25.30 -19.04
C ARG A 31 -6.55 24.60 -18.27
N ASN A 32 -7.05 23.50 -18.86
CA ASN A 32 -8.08 22.67 -18.25
C ASN A 32 -7.47 21.42 -17.62
N LEU A 33 -7.98 21.03 -16.46
CA LEU A 33 -7.70 19.73 -15.87
C LEU A 33 -8.35 18.65 -16.74
N LEU A 34 -7.54 17.73 -17.28
CA LEU A 34 -8.02 16.72 -18.25
C LEU A 34 -8.55 15.45 -17.59
N CYS A 35 -7.97 15.06 -16.46
CA CYS A 35 -8.39 13.89 -15.69
C CYS A 35 -7.82 13.93 -14.27
N ALA A 36 -8.32 13.07 -13.39
CA ALA A 36 -7.72 12.76 -12.10
C ALA A 36 -7.41 11.26 -11.98
N GLY A 37 -6.20 10.93 -11.56
CA GLY A 37 -5.77 9.57 -11.26
C GLY A 37 -5.81 9.31 -9.76
N HIS A 38 -6.41 8.19 -9.36
CA HIS A 38 -6.60 7.80 -7.96
C HIS A 38 -5.83 6.53 -7.68
N ARG A 39 -4.91 6.60 -6.71
CA ARG A 39 -4.31 5.39 -6.13
C ARG A 39 -5.31 4.71 -5.20
N ILE A 40 -5.67 3.49 -5.53
CA ILE A 40 -6.60 2.64 -4.77
C ILE A 40 -5.82 1.45 -4.24
N VAL A 41 -5.91 1.20 -2.94
CA VAL A 41 -5.08 0.18 -2.28
C VAL A 41 -5.44 -1.22 -2.74
N HIS A 42 -6.73 -1.54 -2.90
CA HIS A 42 -7.17 -2.90 -3.18
C HIS A 42 -8.10 -2.98 -4.39
N GLY A 43 -7.69 -3.73 -5.41
CA GLY A 43 -8.48 -4.03 -6.62
C GLY A 43 -9.18 -5.40 -6.62
N GLY A 44 -8.89 -6.24 -5.61
CA GLY A 44 -9.55 -7.55 -5.50
C GLY A 44 -9.14 -8.49 -6.63
N SER A 45 -10.09 -9.30 -7.09
CA SER A 45 -9.95 -10.13 -8.29
C SER A 45 -10.40 -9.43 -9.58
N GLU A 46 -11.19 -8.37 -9.46
CA GLU A 46 -11.91 -7.75 -10.57
C GLU A 46 -11.10 -6.61 -11.21
N PHE A 47 -10.47 -5.77 -10.39
CA PHE A 47 -9.74 -4.60 -10.86
C PHE A 47 -8.25 -4.90 -10.96
N ILE A 48 -7.86 -5.43 -12.11
CA ILE A 48 -6.48 -5.88 -12.41
C ILE A 48 -5.72 -4.95 -13.37
N GLU A 49 -6.34 -3.85 -13.77
CA GLU A 49 -5.78 -2.81 -14.63
C GLU A 49 -6.41 -1.45 -14.25
N PRO A 50 -5.84 -0.31 -14.67
CA PRO A 50 -6.46 0.99 -14.46
C PRO A 50 -7.84 1.09 -15.12
N VAL A 51 -8.85 1.56 -14.38
CA VAL A 51 -10.23 1.67 -14.89
C VAL A 51 -10.79 3.08 -14.75
N ARG A 52 -11.63 3.49 -15.70
CA ARG A 52 -12.42 4.72 -15.56
C ARG A 52 -13.44 4.54 -14.43
N LEU A 53 -13.47 5.50 -13.51
CA LEU A 53 -14.36 5.48 -12.36
C LEU A 53 -15.73 6.04 -12.75
N THR A 54 -16.72 5.15 -12.88
CA THR A 54 -18.14 5.46 -12.96
C THR A 54 -18.81 5.19 -11.60
N PRO A 55 -20.05 5.65 -11.35
CA PRO A 55 -20.76 5.33 -10.11
C PRO A 55 -20.78 3.83 -9.79
N ASP A 56 -21.12 2.97 -10.76
CA ASP A 56 -21.17 1.52 -10.58
C ASP A 56 -19.80 0.92 -10.22
N ILE A 57 -18.73 1.44 -10.83
CA ILE A 57 -17.36 1.01 -10.56
C ILE A 57 -16.92 1.47 -9.16
N ILE A 58 -17.29 2.68 -8.75
CA ILE A 58 -17.00 3.19 -7.39
C ILE A 58 -17.69 2.29 -6.35
N ASP A 59 -18.95 1.92 -6.57
CA ASP A 59 -19.68 1.02 -5.68
C ASP A 59 -19.09 -0.38 -5.65
N ALA A 60 -18.63 -0.89 -6.80
CA ALA A 60 -17.94 -2.17 -6.88
C ALA A 60 -16.60 -2.17 -6.13
N ILE A 61 -15.83 -1.08 -6.22
CA ILE A 61 -14.60 -0.90 -5.45
C ILE A 61 -14.89 -0.77 -3.95
N ASP A 62 -16.01 -0.13 -3.56
CA ASP A 62 -16.41 0.00 -2.16
C ASP A 62 -16.82 -1.33 -1.52
N ARG A 63 -17.41 -2.24 -2.30
CA ARG A 63 -17.69 -3.62 -1.85
C ARG A 63 -16.43 -4.41 -1.50
N LEU A 64 -15.24 -3.95 -1.91
CA LEU A 64 -13.96 -4.53 -1.50
C LEU A 64 -13.45 -4.03 -0.13
N THR A 65 -14.17 -3.11 0.53
CA THR A 65 -13.82 -2.59 1.86
C THR A 65 -13.50 -3.68 2.90
N PRO A 66 -14.19 -4.84 2.96
CA PRO A 66 -13.81 -5.92 3.87
C PRO A 66 -12.37 -6.45 3.70
N LEU A 67 -11.77 -6.32 2.52
CA LEU A 67 -10.38 -6.74 2.25
C LEU A 67 -9.35 -5.71 2.75
N ALA A 68 -9.74 -4.44 2.84
CA ALA A 68 -8.85 -3.35 3.24
C ALA A 68 -9.60 -2.27 4.04
N PRO A 69 -10.18 -2.59 5.21
CA PRO A 69 -11.15 -1.72 5.90
C PRO A 69 -10.56 -0.37 6.32
N LEU A 70 -9.27 -0.34 6.66
CA LEU A 70 -8.57 0.88 7.06
C LEU A 70 -8.18 1.78 5.87
N HIS A 71 -8.15 1.24 4.65
CA HIS A 71 -7.51 1.88 3.50
C HIS A 71 -8.51 2.18 2.37
N GLN A 72 -9.41 1.24 2.08
CA GLN A 72 -10.36 1.36 0.97
C GLN A 72 -11.27 2.61 1.09
N PRO A 73 -11.90 2.89 2.26
CA PRO A 73 -12.73 4.09 2.38
C PRO A 73 -11.91 5.38 2.25
N ARG A 74 -10.66 5.38 2.72
CA ARG A 74 -9.74 6.52 2.60
C ARG A 74 -9.32 6.77 1.15
N SER A 75 -9.17 5.72 0.35
CA SER A 75 -8.91 5.80 -1.09
C SER A 75 -10.11 6.30 -1.89
N LEU A 76 -11.34 5.93 -1.50
CA LEU A 76 -12.57 6.33 -2.19
C LEU A 76 -13.08 7.71 -1.81
N ALA A 77 -12.77 8.21 -0.61
CA ALA A 77 -13.16 9.55 -0.20
C ALA A 77 -12.79 10.65 -1.23
N PRO A 78 -11.54 10.74 -1.74
CA PRO A 78 -11.22 11.74 -2.76
C PRO A 78 -11.90 11.51 -4.11
N VAL A 79 -12.18 10.25 -4.48
CA VAL A 79 -12.94 9.94 -5.70
C VAL A 79 -14.34 10.55 -5.61
N ARG A 80 -15.03 10.31 -4.49
CA ARG A 80 -16.39 10.82 -4.25
C ARG A 80 -16.43 12.35 -4.21
N ALA A 81 -15.45 12.96 -3.54
CA ALA A 81 -15.35 14.42 -3.47
C ALA A 81 -15.16 15.06 -4.85
N ILE A 82 -14.24 14.53 -5.67
CA ILE A 82 -14.01 15.05 -7.03
C ILE A 82 -15.23 14.78 -7.91
N ALA A 83 -15.88 13.61 -7.80
CA ALA A 83 -17.10 13.31 -8.56
C ALA A 83 -18.25 14.29 -8.26
N ALA A 84 -18.37 14.75 -7.00
CA ALA A 84 -19.36 15.74 -6.61
C ALA A 84 -19.01 17.16 -7.09
N LEU A 85 -17.73 17.55 -7.03
CA LEU A 85 -17.27 18.90 -7.35
C LEU A 85 -17.04 19.16 -8.84
N GLN A 86 -16.63 18.13 -9.59
CA GLN A 86 -16.27 18.18 -11.01
C GLN A 86 -16.85 16.95 -11.74
N PRO A 87 -18.18 16.84 -11.93
CA PRO A 87 -18.83 15.63 -12.45
C PRO A 87 -18.35 15.21 -13.84
N ASP A 88 -17.96 16.19 -14.67
CA ASP A 88 -17.51 15.96 -16.04
C ASP A 88 -16.03 15.58 -16.14
N LEU A 89 -15.26 15.73 -15.05
CA LEU A 89 -13.83 15.41 -15.03
C LEU A 89 -13.63 13.88 -15.02
N PRO A 90 -12.99 13.30 -16.05
CA PRO A 90 -12.69 11.88 -16.06
C PRO A 90 -11.79 11.49 -14.88
N GLN A 91 -12.22 10.48 -14.12
CA GLN A 91 -11.45 9.91 -13.02
C GLN A 91 -11.02 8.47 -13.37
N VAL A 92 -9.78 8.11 -13.02
CA VAL A 92 -9.20 6.77 -13.26
C VAL A 92 -8.71 6.19 -11.94
N GLY A 93 -9.12 4.97 -11.63
CA GLY A 93 -8.63 4.21 -10.48
C GLY A 93 -7.46 3.33 -10.89
N CYS A 94 -6.34 3.44 -10.17
CA CYS A 94 -5.12 2.65 -10.35
C CYS A 94 -4.86 1.84 -9.08
N PHE A 95 -4.67 0.53 -9.20
CA PHE A 95 -4.72 -0.38 -8.05
C PHE A 95 -3.35 -0.92 -7.65
N ASP A 96 -2.99 -0.79 -6.37
CA ASP A 96 -1.73 -1.31 -5.82
C ASP A 96 -1.59 -2.84 -5.94
N THR A 97 -2.70 -3.57 -6.07
CA THR A 97 -2.72 -5.03 -6.20
C THR A 97 -2.63 -5.51 -7.65
N ALA A 98 -2.85 -4.64 -8.65
CA ALA A 98 -3.02 -5.03 -10.05
C ALA A 98 -1.77 -5.69 -10.65
N PHE A 99 -0.60 -5.11 -10.41
CA PHE A 99 0.66 -5.61 -10.98
C PHE A 99 0.99 -7.06 -10.55
N HIS A 100 0.54 -7.47 -9.38
CA HIS A 100 0.75 -8.80 -8.81
C HIS A 100 -0.22 -9.86 -9.34
N GLN A 101 -1.12 -9.50 -10.26
CA GLN A 101 -2.09 -10.41 -10.86
C GLN A 101 -1.46 -11.42 -11.83
N THR A 102 -0.14 -11.38 -12.02
CA THR A 102 0.63 -12.36 -12.77
C THR A 102 1.22 -13.49 -11.91
N ILE A 103 1.17 -13.37 -10.58
CA ILE A 103 1.65 -14.40 -9.64
C ILE A 103 0.80 -15.66 -9.76
N ASP A 104 1.41 -16.84 -9.81
CA ASP A 104 0.71 -18.12 -9.92
C ASP A 104 -0.25 -18.37 -8.74
N LEU A 105 -1.37 -19.07 -8.99
CA LEU A 105 -2.38 -19.36 -7.96
C LEU A 105 -1.81 -20.18 -6.79
N LEU A 106 -0.87 -21.08 -7.06
CA LEU A 106 -0.17 -21.85 -6.03
C LEU A 106 0.57 -20.93 -5.06
N VAL A 107 1.25 -19.89 -5.58
CA VAL A 107 2.01 -18.91 -4.79
C VAL A 107 1.06 -17.98 -4.01
N ARG A 108 -0.13 -17.70 -4.55
CA ARG A 108 -1.10 -16.85 -3.86
C ARG A 108 -1.88 -17.53 -2.74
N ARG A 109 -1.96 -18.85 -2.77
CA ARG A 109 -2.82 -19.62 -1.88
C ARG A 109 -2.20 -19.70 -0.49
N PHE A 110 -3.01 -19.45 0.53
CA PHE A 110 -2.67 -19.84 1.90
C PHE A 110 -3.04 -21.30 2.14
N ALA A 111 -2.28 -21.98 3.01
CA ALA A 111 -2.57 -23.33 3.47
C ALA A 111 -3.72 -23.33 4.51
N LEU A 112 -4.87 -22.77 4.10
CA LEU A 112 -6.10 -22.67 4.89
C LEU A 112 -7.21 -23.55 4.28
N PRO A 113 -8.28 -23.86 5.03
CA PRO A 113 -9.45 -24.53 4.47
C PRO A 113 -9.97 -23.83 3.21
N ARG A 114 -10.28 -24.61 2.17
CA ARG A 114 -10.62 -24.11 0.81
C ARG A 114 -11.74 -23.06 0.77
N GLN A 115 -12.68 -23.12 1.72
CA GLN A 115 -13.77 -22.15 1.81
C GLN A 115 -13.27 -20.70 1.96
N TYR A 116 -12.13 -20.49 2.61
CA TYR A 116 -11.58 -19.15 2.82
C TYR A 116 -10.95 -18.59 1.54
N GLU A 117 -10.32 -19.43 0.72
CA GLU A 117 -9.88 -19.02 -0.62
C GLU A 117 -11.08 -18.55 -1.46
N GLY A 118 -12.21 -19.26 -1.39
CA GLY A 118 -13.47 -18.87 -2.05
C GLY A 118 -14.07 -17.56 -1.53
N GLN A 119 -13.69 -17.12 -0.33
CA GLN A 119 -14.06 -15.82 0.25
C GLN A 119 -13.03 -14.71 -0.06
N GLY A 120 -11.98 -15.01 -0.85
CA GLY A 120 -10.94 -14.06 -1.22
C GLY A 120 -9.72 -14.02 -0.28
N LEU A 121 -9.60 -14.93 0.69
CA LEU A 121 -8.41 -14.99 1.55
C LEU A 121 -7.24 -15.64 0.78
N ARG A 122 -6.43 -14.77 0.17
CA ARG A 122 -5.25 -15.12 -0.62
C ARG A 122 -4.24 -13.96 -0.58
N ARG A 123 -3.01 -14.21 -1.03
CA ARG A 123 -2.04 -13.15 -1.29
C ARG A 123 -2.50 -12.28 -2.46
N TYR A 124 -2.50 -10.98 -2.25
CA TYR A 124 -2.73 -9.97 -3.27
C TYR A 124 -1.44 -9.23 -3.63
N GLY A 125 -0.63 -8.87 -2.62
CA GLY A 125 0.53 -7.99 -2.80
C GLY A 125 0.15 -6.52 -3.00
N PHE A 126 1.04 -5.61 -2.63
CA PHE A 126 0.85 -4.16 -2.75
C PHE A 126 2.13 -3.49 -3.26
N HIS A 127 2.10 -2.15 -3.38
CA HIS A 127 3.12 -1.38 -4.10
C HIS A 127 3.22 -1.74 -5.59
N GLY A 128 2.17 -2.35 -6.17
CA GLY A 128 2.13 -2.75 -7.57
C GLY A 128 2.40 -1.60 -8.54
N LEU A 129 1.85 -0.41 -8.29
CA LEU A 129 2.13 0.78 -9.12
C LEU A 129 3.61 1.17 -9.11
N SER A 130 4.30 1.00 -7.98
CA SER A 130 5.75 1.24 -7.90
C SER A 130 6.52 0.19 -8.67
N TYR A 131 6.16 -1.09 -8.54
CA TYR A 131 6.83 -2.16 -9.26
C TYR A 131 6.57 -2.13 -10.77
N GLU A 132 5.36 -1.76 -11.19
CA GLU A 132 5.01 -1.53 -12.58
C GLU A 132 5.90 -0.44 -13.19
N TYR A 133 6.02 0.70 -12.51
CA TYR A 133 6.92 1.77 -12.92
C TYR A 133 8.38 1.29 -13.00
N ILE A 134 8.87 0.59 -11.97
CA ILE A 134 10.27 0.10 -11.94
C ILE A 134 10.51 -0.91 -13.07
N ALA A 135 9.59 -1.83 -13.32
CA ALA A 135 9.70 -2.81 -14.42
C ALA A 135 9.75 -2.11 -15.79
N GLY A 136 8.91 -1.10 -16.00
CA GLY A 136 8.93 -0.28 -17.21
C GLY A 136 10.24 0.51 -17.37
N ARG A 137 10.71 1.16 -16.30
CA ARG A 137 11.99 1.89 -16.31
C ARG A 137 13.18 0.97 -16.53
N LEU A 138 13.22 -0.19 -15.88
CA LEU A 138 14.28 -1.18 -16.06
C LEU A 138 14.36 -1.65 -17.52
N SER A 139 13.21 -1.86 -18.17
CA SER A 139 13.15 -2.22 -19.59
C SER A 139 13.76 -1.15 -20.49
N GLY A 140 13.57 0.14 -20.17
CA GLY A 140 14.20 1.25 -20.89
C GLY A 140 15.69 1.43 -20.59
N ILE A 141 16.13 1.13 -19.36
CA ILE A 141 17.54 1.25 -18.95
C ILE A 141 18.38 0.07 -19.43
N SER A 142 17.85 -1.15 -19.31
CA SER A 142 18.53 -2.37 -19.69
C SER A 142 17.51 -3.46 -20.07
N PRO A 143 17.19 -3.61 -21.36
CA PRO A 143 16.34 -4.68 -21.85
C PRO A 143 16.85 -6.07 -21.44
N THR A 144 18.17 -6.26 -21.39
CA THR A 144 18.82 -7.51 -20.97
C THR A 144 18.53 -7.85 -19.51
N LEU A 145 18.54 -6.88 -18.59
CA LEU A 145 18.21 -7.12 -17.19
C LEU A 145 16.70 -7.30 -17.00
N ALA A 146 15.87 -6.55 -17.72
CA ALA A 146 14.42 -6.70 -17.67
C ALA A 146 13.94 -8.09 -18.12
N ALA A 147 14.66 -8.73 -19.05
CA ALA A 147 14.37 -10.09 -19.51
C ALA A 147 14.80 -11.20 -18.51
N LYS A 148 15.61 -10.88 -17.50
CA LYS A 148 16.09 -11.83 -16.48
C LYS A 148 15.14 -11.90 -15.28
N ARG A 149 15.55 -12.66 -14.27
CA ARG A 149 14.96 -12.64 -12.93
C ARG A 149 15.57 -11.50 -12.13
N THR A 150 14.74 -10.67 -11.54
CA THR A 150 15.15 -9.47 -10.80
C THR A 150 14.37 -9.39 -9.50
N ILE A 151 15.05 -9.09 -8.39
CA ILE A 151 14.38 -8.74 -7.14
C ILE A 151 14.38 -7.22 -7.03
N VAL A 152 13.20 -6.63 -6.81
CA VAL A 152 13.03 -5.20 -6.59
C VAL A 152 12.66 -4.96 -5.14
N ALA A 153 13.43 -4.10 -4.46
CA ALA A 153 13.18 -3.67 -3.10
C ALA A 153 12.52 -2.28 -3.09
N HIS A 154 11.25 -2.21 -2.68
CA HIS A 154 10.57 -0.95 -2.40
C HIS A 154 10.70 -0.67 -0.90
N LEU A 155 11.62 0.21 -0.52
CA LEU A 155 11.98 0.48 0.88
C LEU A 155 11.59 1.91 1.27
N GLY A 156 10.38 2.05 1.81
CA GLY A 156 9.87 3.29 2.40
C GLY A 156 9.32 3.04 3.81
N ASN A 157 8.41 3.90 4.27
CA ASN A 157 7.71 3.67 5.54
C ASN A 157 6.91 2.35 5.50
N GLY A 158 6.23 2.09 4.37
CA GLY A 158 5.84 0.73 3.97
C GLY A 158 6.95 0.11 3.12
N ALA A 159 7.29 -1.15 3.37
CA ALA A 159 8.37 -1.82 2.68
C ALA A 159 7.95 -3.20 2.15
N SER A 160 8.35 -3.53 0.93
CA SER A 160 8.13 -4.86 0.33
C SER A 160 9.19 -5.19 -0.70
N LEU A 161 9.34 -6.49 -0.99
CA LEU A 161 10.12 -6.97 -2.14
C LEU A 161 9.19 -7.63 -3.16
N CYS A 162 9.58 -7.55 -4.43
CA CYS A 162 8.89 -8.22 -5.53
C CYS A 162 9.91 -8.96 -6.38
N ALA A 163 9.65 -10.24 -6.64
CA ALA A 163 10.39 -11.02 -7.61
C ALA A 163 9.75 -10.83 -8.98
N LEU A 164 10.56 -10.39 -9.94
CA LEU A 164 10.19 -10.20 -11.33
C LEU A 164 10.80 -11.28 -12.20
N GLN A 165 10.05 -11.74 -13.19
CA GLN A 165 10.56 -12.51 -14.32
C GLN A 165 10.01 -11.90 -15.61
N GLN A 166 10.91 -11.48 -16.50
CA GLN A 166 10.52 -10.80 -17.76
C GLN A 166 9.59 -9.60 -17.51
N GLY A 167 9.92 -8.80 -16.49
CA GLY A 167 9.15 -7.63 -16.08
C GLY A 167 7.80 -7.91 -15.39
N LYS A 168 7.41 -9.18 -15.21
CA LYS A 168 6.15 -9.57 -14.53
C LYS A 168 6.39 -10.02 -13.10
N SER A 169 5.46 -9.72 -12.20
CA SER A 169 5.54 -10.17 -10.81
C SER A 169 5.27 -11.68 -10.71
N ILE A 170 6.23 -12.41 -10.16
CA ILE A 170 6.10 -13.85 -9.89
C ILE A 170 6.01 -14.17 -8.40
N ASP A 171 6.43 -13.24 -7.54
CA ASP A 171 6.25 -13.31 -6.10
C ASP A 171 6.35 -11.91 -5.48
N THR A 172 5.82 -11.73 -4.27
CA THR A 172 5.87 -10.46 -3.51
C THR A 172 5.76 -10.74 -2.02
N THR A 173 6.49 -9.99 -1.20
CA THR A 173 6.55 -10.24 0.25
C THR A 173 5.24 -9.94 0.95
N MET A 174 4.48 -8.95 0.50
CA MET A 174 3.19 -8.64 1.11
C MET A 174 2.13 -9.66 0.73
N GLY A 175 1.33 -10.05 1.72
CA GLY A 175 0.36 -11.13 1.66
C GLY A 175 -1.04 -10.67 1.27
N PHE A 176 -2.01 -11.05 2.12
CA PHE A 176 -3.40 -10.61 2.07
C PHE A 176 -3.54 -9.11 2.34
N SER A 177 -2.74 -8.60 3.27
CA SER A 177 -2.72 -7.20 3.69
C SER A 177 -1.31 -6.63 3.61
N ALA A 178 -1.21 -5.30 3.66
CA ALA A 178 0.06 -4.59 3.68
C ALA A 178 0.79 -4.67 5.05
N LEU A 179 0.35 -5.58 5.95
CA LEU A 179 0.97 -5.87 7.23
C LEU A 179 2.06 -6.96 7.12
N ASP A 180 1.87 -7.91 6.20
CA ASP A 180 2.77 -9.05 6.00
C ASP A 180 4.06 -8.66 5.24
N GLY A 181 5.10 -9.48 5.35
CA GLY A 181 6.37 -9.30 4.65
C GLY A 181 7.45 -8.66 5.54
N LEU A 182 8.02 -7.54 5.08
CA LEU A 182 9.16 -6.91 5.75
C LEU A 182 8.76 -6.20 7.04
N VAL A 183 9.76 -6.00 7.92
CA VAL A 183 9.67 -4.99 8.98
C VAL A 183 9.54 -3.62 8.32
N MET A 184 8.70 -2.75 8.89
CA MET A 184 8.37 -1.43 8.31
C MET A 184 8.52 -0.35 9.39
N GLY A 185 8.13 0.90 9.10
CA GLY A 185 8.21 2.00 10.07
C GLY A 185 7.45 1.70 11.36
N THR A 186 6.16 1.34 11.25
CA THR A 186 5.28 1.06 12.38
C THR A 186 4.60 -0.32 12.33
N ARG A 187 4.79 -1.05 11.23
CA ARG A 187 4.14 -2.34 11.00
C ARG A 187 5.08 -3.49 11.34
N CYS A 188 4.53 -4.55 11.94
CA CYS A 188 5.32 -5.68 12.41
C CYS A 188 6.02 -6.48 11.29
N GLY A 189 5.43 -6.55 10.10
CA GLY A 189 5.86 -7.49 9.06
C GLY A 189 5.41 -8.92 9.36
N ALA A 190 6.08 -9.88 8.74
CA ALA A 190 5.81 -11.30 8.94
C ALA A 190 6.06 -11.72 10.40
N ILE A 191 5.03 -12.28 11.03
CA ILE A 191 5.06 -12.80 12.41
C ILE A 191 4.40 -14.18 12.47
N ASP A 192 4.81 -15.00 13.43
CA ASP A 192 4.20 -16.29 13.69
C ASP A 192 2.73 -16.10 14.16
N PRO A 193 1.73 -16.74 13.50
CA PRO A 193 0.34 -16.68 13.93
C PRO A 193 0.11 -17.12 15.39
N GLY A 194 0.95 -18.01 15.94
CA GLY A 194 0.90 -18.43 17.34
C GLY A 194 1.11 -17.27 18.33
N VAL A 195 1.88 -16.25 17.94
CA VAL A 195 2.04 -15.03 18.76
C VAL A 195 0.73 -14.25 18.83
N LEU A 196 0.00 -14.18 17.72
CA LEU A 196 -1.31 -13.51 17.69
C LEU A 196 -2.33 -14.25 18.57
N LEU A 197 -2.34 -15.59 18.49
CA LEU A 197 -3.19 -16.42 19.35
C LEU A 197 -2.84 -16.26 20.83
N HIS A 198 -1.55 -16.19 21.18
CA HIS A 198 -1.11 -15.93 22.54
C HIS A 198 -1.64 -14.59 23.08
N PHE A 199 -1.57 -13.52 22.28
CA PHE A 199 -2.10 -12.22 22.71
C PHE A 199 -3.62 -12.24 22.94
N LEU A 200 -4.36 -12.87 22.05
CA LEU A 200 -5.83 -12.92 22.14
C LEU A 200 -6.31 -13.84 23.26
N LEU A 201 -5.78 -15.06 23.33
CA LEU A 201 -6.32 -16.12 24.18
C LEU A 201 -5.70 -16.11 25.58
N GLU A 202 -4.39 -15.90 25.69
CA GLU A 202 -3.68 -15.99 26.97
C GLU A 202 -3.54 -14.63 27.65
N ARG A 203 -3.32 -13.57 26.88
CA ARG A 203 -3.17 -12.20 27.41
C ARG A 203 -4.48 -11.41 27.43
N GLY A 204 -5.54 -11.92 26.80
CA GLY A 204 -6.84 -11.27 26.74
C GLY A 204 -6.81 -9.91 26.04
N ILE A 205 -5.84 -9.65 25.16
CA ILE A 205 -5.75 -8.40 24.40
C ILE A 205 -6.94 -8.34 23.43
N ALA A 206 -7.64 -7.20 23.40
CA ALA A 206 -8.74 -6.98 22.47
C ALA A 206 -8.25 -6.99 21.01
N ALA A 207 -9.08 -7.48 20.09
CA ALA A 207 -8.71 -7.58 18.68
C ALA A 207 -8.32 -6.22 18.06
N GLU A 208 -9.02 -5.16 18.46
CA GLU A 208 -8.76 -3.79 18.04
C GLU A 208 -7.42 -3.27 18.58
N GLU A 209 -7.10 -3.57 19.84
CA GLU A 209 -5.83 -3.21 20.45
C GLU A 209 -4.66 -3.95 19.79
N LEU A 210 -4.83 -5.24 19.50
CA LEU A 210 -3.85 -6.02 18.75
C LEU A 210 -3.68 -5.46 17.34
N GLN A 211 -4.76 -5.09 16.65
CA GLN A 211 -4.68 -4.45 15.34
C GLN A 211 -3.86 -3.16 15.40
N THR A 212 -4.13 -2.27 16.35
CA THR A 212 -3.35 -1.05 16.56
C THR A 212 -1.88 -1.37 16.85
N MET A 213 -1.61 -2.37 17.71
CA MET A 213 -0.24 -2.78 18.01
C MET A 213 0.52 -3.17 16.74
N LEU A 214 -0.08 -4.03 15.91
CA LEU A 214 0.56 -4.57 14.72
C LEU A 214 0.76 -3.53 13.61
N TYR A 215 -0.20 -2.60 13.44
CA TYR A 215 -0.14 -1.59 12.36
C TYR A 215 0.60 -0.31 12.73
N GLU A 216 0.54 0.11 14.00
CA GLU A 216 0.91 1.48 14.40
C GLU A 216 1.98 1.53 15.50
N LYS A 217 2.19 0.45 16.27
CA LYS A 217 3.11 0.43 17.41
C LYS A 217 4.23 -0.61 17.30
N SER A 218 4.38 -1.23 16.14
CA SER A 218 5.38 -2.26 15.86
C SER A 218 6.49 -1.74 14.94
N GLY A 219 7.20 -2.62 14.24
CA GLY A 219 8.20 -2.23 13.25
C GLY A 219 9.44 -1.57 13.86
N LEU A 220 10.06 -0.67 13.10
CA LEU A 220 11.18 0.16 13.56
C LEU A 220 10.83 0.93 14.84
N LEU A 221 9.62 1.49 14.91
CA LEU A 221 9.12 2.19 16.10
C LEU A 221 9.07 1.27 17.31
N GLY A 222 8.43 0.10 17.18
CA GLY A 222 8.24 -0.83 18.28
C GLY A 222 9.55 -1.41 18.81
N VAL A 223 10.50 -1.73 17.93
CA VAL A 223 11.81 -2.29 18.32
C VAL A 223 12.73 -1.22 18.91
N SER A 224 12.79 -0.03 18.30
CA SER A 224 13.65 1.04 18.82
C SER A 224 13.09 1.69 20.08
N GLY A 225 11.76 1.78 20.19
CA GLY A 225 11.08 2.64 21.17
C GLY A 225 11.32 4.14 20.94
N ILE A 226 11.81 4.53 19.76
CA ILE A 226 12.24 5.91 19.43
C ILE A 226 11.42 6.47 18.27
N SER A 227 11.52 5.86 17.08
CA SER A 227 10.91 6.39 15.86
C SER A 227 10.72 5.30 14.80
N GLY A 228 9.70 5.47 13.95
CA GLY A 228 9.55 4.69 12.73
C GLY A 228 10.30 5.28 11.52
N ASP A 229 10.97 6.43 11.69
CA ASP A 229 11.75 7.11 10.64
C ASP A 229 13.22 6.68 10.69
N MET A 230 13.70 6.10 9.59
CA MET A 230 15.09 5.62 9.47
C MET A 230 16.13 6.71 9.74
N ARG A 231 15.90 7.95 9.29
CA ARG A 231 16.84 9.06 9.46
C ARG A 231 16.99 9.43 10.93
N THR A 232 15.90 9.37 11.69
CA THR A 232 15.92 9.58 13.14
C THR A 232 16.72 8.48 13.84
N LEU A 233 16.57 7.22 13.40
CA LEU A 233 17.31 6.10 13.98
C LEU A 233 18.80 6.15 13.64
N GLU A 234 19.17 6.50 12.40
CA GLU A 234 20.56 6.66 11.98
C GLU A 234 21.29 7.77 12.76
N ALA A 235 20.59 8.85 13.09
CA ALA A 235 21.14 9.95 13.88
C ALA A 235 21.20 9.67 15.40
N SER A 236 20.65 8.54 15.86
CA SER A 236 20.59 8.19 17.28
C SER A 236 21.80 7.36 17.70
N ASN A 237 22.37 7.70 18.86
CA ASN A 237 23.41 6.91 19.52
C ASN A 237 22.84 5.82 20.45
N ASP A 238 21.51 5.71 20.57
CA ASP A 238 20.86 4.68 21.40
C ASP A 238 21.04 3.29 20.74
N PRO A 239 21.55 2.27 21.45
CA PRO A 239 21.73 0.93 20.91
C PRO A 239 20.46 0.33 20.30
N ARG A 240 19.27 0.66 20.84
CA ARG A 240 17.98 0.18 20.31
C ARG A 240 17.69 0.68 18.90
N ALA A 241 18.21 1.84 18.51
CA ALA A 241 18.11 2.32 17.14
C ALA A 241 18.91 1.44 16.18
N GLN A 242 20.13 1.07 16.56
CA GLN A 242 21.00 0.19 15.79
C GLN A 242 20.40 -1.22 15.68
N GLU A 243 19.82 -1.75 16.76
CA GLU A 243 19.12 -3.03 16.76
C GLU A 243 17.91 -3.04 15.81
N ALA A 244 17.09 -1.98 15.82
CA ALA A 244 15.94 -1.86 14.93
C ALA A 244 16.36 -1.82 13.45
N MET A 245 17.39 -1.03 13.11
CA MET A 245 17.92 -0.96 11.75
C MET A 245 18.56 -2.28 11.30
N ALA A 246 19.32 -2.94 12.18
CA ALA A 246 19.91 -4.24 11.91
C ALA A 246 18.84 -5.31 11.67
N LEU A 247 17.77 -5.32 12.46
CA LEU A 247 16.64 -6.22 12.26
C LEU A 247 15.96 -5.98 10.90
N PHE A 248 15.72 -4.71 10.54
CA PHE A 248 15.16 -4.37 9.24
C PHE A 248 16.04 -4.86 8.08
N ALA A 249 17.34 -4.57 8.13
CA ALA A 249 18.29 -5.00 7.10
C ALA A 249 18.37 -6.53 7.00
N PHE A 250 18.43 -7.23 8.15
CA PHE A 250 18.43 -8.69 8.19
C PHE A 250 17.17 -9.29 7.56
N ARG A 251 15.99 -8.72 7.87
CA ARG A 251 14.71 -9.18 7.32
C ARG A 251 14.56 -8.87 5.84
N ALA A 252 15.14 -7.79 5.34
CA ALA A 252 15.16 -7.46 3.92
C ALA A 252 16.15 -8.33 3.12
N ALA A 253 17.24 -8.78 3.74
CA ALA A 253 18.26 -9.60 3.09
C ALA A 253 17.92 -11.10 3.04
N ARG A 254 17.11 -11.59 4.00
CA ARG A 254 16.65 -12.99 4.08
C ARG A 254 15.63 -13.33 3.01
#